data_AF-A0A095B927-F1
#
_entry.id   AF-A0A095B927-F1
#
_cell.length_a   1.000
_cell.length_b   1.000
_cell.length_c   1.000
_cell.angle_alpha   90.00
_cell.angle_beta   90.00
_cell.angle_gamma   90.00
#
_symmetry.space_group_name_H-M   'P 1'
#
loop_
_entity.id
_entity.type
_entity.pdbx_description
1 polymer ?
#
loop_
_entity_poly.entity_id
_entity_poly.type
_entity_poly.pdbx_seq_one_letter_code
_entity_poly.pdbx_strand_id
1 'polypeptide(L)'
;MLRTIAFIASLALLLPAGAALAETPKAAPARKADLADRVAGTYKGAVVSDARGSSRDNVTITVTRTGPNKVEVKSDYPRIPTVTIPLEKAMDAILAASGPSVFLLDTVRSPDRLDLTIDDASWSGTRAK
;
A
#
# COMPACT_ATOMS: atom_id res chain seq x y z
N MET A 1 -77.82 15.93 46.11
CA MET A 1 -76.71 15.82 47.07
C MET A 1 -75.41 15.88 46.30
N LEU A 2 -74.65 16.95 46.53
CA LEU A 2 -73.44 17.38 45.85
C LEU A 2 -72.25 16.55 46.37
N ARG A 3 -71.43 15.96 45.48
CA ARG A 3 -70.12 15.40 45.86
C ARG A 3 -69.02 15.85 44.91
N THR A 4 -67.96 16.30 45.55
CA THR A 4 -66.86 17.16 45.12
C THR A 4 -65.74 16.39 44.41
N ILE A 5 -65.35 16.91 43.24
CA ILE A 5 -64.02 17.19 42.63
C ILE A 5 -62.75 16.42 43.11
N ALA A 6 -61.86 16.19 42.12
CA ALA A 6 -60.38 16.12 42.14
C ALA A 6 -59.71 14.72 42.21
N PHE A 7 -58.55 14.39 41.58
CA PHE A 7 -57.48 15.12 40.89
C PHE A 7 -56.71 14.13 39.96
N ILE A 8 -56.40 14.57 38.72
CA ILE A 8 -55.19 14.39 37.86
C ILE A 8 -54.26 13.17 38.03
N ALA A 9 -53.91 12.51 36.90
CA ALA A 9 -52.53 12.27 36.46
C ALA A 9 -52.46 11.77 35.00
N SER A 10 -52.29 12.71 34.07
CA SER A 10 -51.82 12.44 32.70
C SER A 10 -50.33 12.10 32.73
N LEU A 11 -49.92 10.99 32.12
CA LEU A 11 -48.51 10.72 31.82
C LEU A 11 -48.35 10.59 30.31
N ALA A 12 -48.14 11.73 29.66
CA ALA A 12 -47.65 11.78 28.28
C ALA A 12 -46.15 11.46 28.29
N LEU A 13 -45.77 10.28 27.82
CA LEU A 13 -44.37 9.97 27.52
C LEU A 13 -43.97 10.69 26.23
N LEU A 14 -43.28 11.81 26.37
CA LEU A 14 -42.49 12.45 25.33
C LEU A 14 -41.26 11.58 25.04
N LEU A 15 -41.21 10.96 23.86
CA LEU A 15 -39.99 10.38 23.32
C LEU A 15 -39.10 11.50 22.75
N PRO A 16 -37.81 11.59 23.12
CA PRO A 16 -36.92 12.60 22.57
C PRO A 16 -36.60 12.27 21.11
N ALA A 17 -36.96 13.22 20.24
CA ALA A 17 -36.43 13.34 18.90
C ALA A 17 -34.91 13.54 18.96
N GLY A 18 -34.17 12.53 18.52
CA GLY A 18 -32.71 12.55 18.52
C GLY A 18 -32.15 11.61 17.46
N ALA A 19 -32.75 11.59 16.26
CA ALA A 19 -32.12 10.99 15.10
C ALA A 19 -30.97 11.91 14.67
N ALA A 20 -29.81 11.75 15.30
CA ALA A 20 -28.55 12.27 14.77
C ALA A 20 -28.34 11.59 13.41
N LEU A 21 -28.61 12.33 12.34
CA LEU A 21 -28.19 11.99 10.99
C LEU A 21 -26.66 11.88 11.03
N ALA A 22 -26.14 10.66 11.13
CA ALA A 22 -24.73 10.40 10.90
C ALA A 22 -24.44 10.85 9.46
N GLU A 23 -23.72 11.97 9.32
CA GLU A 23 -23.22 12.42 8.04
C GLU A 23 -22.39 11.28 7.44
N THR A 24 -22.90 10.67 6.36
CA THR A 24 -22.16 9.69 5.58
C THR A 24 -20.81 10.30 5.22
N PRO A 25 -19.67 9.70 5.61
CA PRO A 25 -18.36 10.27 5.31
C PRO A 25 -18.27 10.49 3.81
N LYS A 26 -18.19 11.75 3.39
CA LYS A 26 -18.01 12.11 1.99
C LYS A 26 -16.70 11.48 1.53
N ALA A 27 -16.80 10.42 0.72
CA ALA A 27 -15.63 9.71 0.21
C ALA A 27 -14.69 10.74 -0.42
N ALA A 28 -13.45 10.78 0.08
CA ALA A 28 -12.44 11.65 -0.49
C ALA A 28 -12.26 11.28 -1.97
N PRO A 29 -12.08 12.28 -2.87
CA PRO A 29 -11.94 12.02 -4.28
C PRO A 29 -10.78 11.04 -4.53
N ALA A 30 -11.03 10.03 -5.37
CA ALA A 30 -10.05 9.00 -5.69
C ALA A 30 -8.81 9.64 -6.31
N ARG A 31 -7.66 9.46 -5.66
CA ARG A 31 -6.38 9.99 -6.13
C ARG A 31 -5.97 9.27 -7.42
N LYS A 32 -5.46 10.02 -8.41
CA LYS A 32 -4.84 9.44 -9.62
C LYS A 32 -3.65 8.56 -9.21
N ALA A 33 -3.60 7.34 -9.73
CA ALA A 33 -2.49 6.43 -9.51
C ALA A 33 -1.18 7.02 -10.06
N ASP A 34 -0.11 6.87 -9.29
CA ASP A 34 1.25 7.33 -9.62
C ASP A 34 2.22 6.14 -9.86
N LEU A 35 3.50 6.45 -10.07
CA LEU A 35 4.51 5.42 -10.36
C LEU A 35 4.70 4.48 -9.17
N ALA A 36 4.70 5.02 -7.96
CA ALA A 36 4.84 4.23 -6.75
C ALA A 36 3.63 3.31 -6.53
N ASP A 37 2.41 3.76 -6.85
CA ASP A 37 1.22 2.90 -6.81
C ASP A 37 1.33 1.72 -7.78
N ARG A 38 1.91 1.94 -8.97
CA ARG A 38 2.06 0.88 -9.96
C ARG A 38 2.97 -0.25 -9.47
N VAL A 39 4.02 0.09 -8.72
CA VAL A 39 5.05 -0.88 -8.32
C VAL A 39 4.92 -1.34 -6.87
N ALA A 40 4.16 -0.64 -6.03
CA ALA A 40 3.92 -1.05 -4.65
C ALA A 40 3.28 -2.44 -4.58
N GLY A 41 3.68 -3.22 -3.58
CA GLY A 41 3.20 -4.58 -3.37
C GLY A 41 4.30 -5.53 -2.92
N THR A 42 3.92 -6.80 -2.78
CA THR A 42 4.82 -7.88 -2.39
C THR A 42 5.16 -8.73 -3.61
N TYR A 43 6.42 -9.13 -3.72
CA TYR A 43 6.94 -9.95 -4.79
C TYR A 43 7.68 -11.15 -4.20
N LYS A 44 7.63 -12.27 -4.90
CA LYS A 44 8.36 -13.50 -4.55
C LYS A 44 9.27 -13.91 -5.69
N GLY A 45 10.47 -14.34 -5.36
CA GLY A 45 11.48 -14.64 -6.35
C GLY A 45 12.74 -15.24 -5.74
N ALA A 46 13.85 -15.06 -6.43
CA ALA A 46 15.14 -15.59 -6.03
C ALA A 46 16.24 -14.54 -6.18
N VAL A 47 17.21 -14.59 -5.28
CA VAL A 47 18.51 -13.95 -5.46
C VAL A 47 19.27 -14.79 -6.46
N VAL A 48 19.41 -14.27 -7.68
CA VAL A 48 20.08 -14.96 -8.78
C VAL A 48 21.60 -14.92 -8.61
N SER A 49 22.13 -13.83 -8.05
CA SER A 49 23.55 -13.62 -7.77
C SER A 49 23.74 -12.72 -6.57
N ASP A 50 24.75 -13.01 -5.73
CA ASP A 50 25.15 -12.20 -4.58
C ASP A 50 26.68 -12.22 -4.47
N ALA A 51 27.31 -11.05 -4.62
CA ALA A 51 28.78 -10.96 -4.62
C ALA A 51 29.45 -11.39 -3.29
N ARG A 52 28.70 -11.41 -2.17
CA ARG A 52 29.24 -11.79 -0.85
C ARG A 52 28.50 -13.00 -0.26
N GLY A 53 27.74 -13.74 -1.08
CA GLY A 53 26.88 -14.83 -0.63
C GLY A 53 26.55 -15.85 -1.72
N SER A 54 25.66 -16.77 -1.41
CA SER A 54 25.13 -17.73 -2.39
C SER A 54 23.77 -17.26 -2.92
N SER A 55 23.42 -17.73 -4.11
CA SER A 55 22.04 -17.60 -4.63
C SER A 55 21.04 -18.20 -3.63
N ARG A 56 19.83 -17.64 -3.60
CA ARG A 56 18.80 -18.04 -2.63
C ARG A 56 17.41 -17.93 -3.22
N ASP A 57 16.66 -19.02 -3.16
CA ASP A 57 15.27 -19.06 -3.59
C ASP A 57 14.29 -18.59 -2.51
N ASN A 58 13.04 -18.35 -2.92
CA ASN A 58 11.93 -17.98 -2.05
C ASN A 58 12.20 -16.71 -1.21
N VAL A 59 12.91 -15.76 -1.80
CA VAL A 59 13.17 -14.44 -1.20
C VAL A 59 12.01 -13.51 -1.54
N THR A 60 11.48 -12.87 -0.50
CA THR A 60 10.37 -11.93 -0.60
C THR A 60 10.89 -10.50 -0.63
N ILE A 61 10.34 -9.70 -1.54
CA ILE A 61 10.55 -8.26 -1.60
C ILE A 61 9.21 -7.56 -1.36
N THR A 62 9.21 -6.59 -0.45
CA THR A 62 8.09 -5.69 -0.22
C THR A 62 8.47 -4.29 -0.69
N VAL A 63 7.68 -3.75 -1.62
CA VAL A 63 7.81 -2.39 -2.15
C VAL A 63 6.68 -1.53 -1.58
N THR A 64 7.04 -0.52 -0.80
CA THR A 64 6.10 0.37 -0.12
C THR A 64 6.22 1.78 -0.71
N ARG A 65 5.09 2.39 -1.08
CA ARG A 65 5.05 3.79 -1.52
C ARG A 65 5.45 4.73 -0.39
N THR A 66 6.45 5.58 -0.62
CA THR A 66 6.85 6.66 0.31
C THR A 66 6.70 8.05 -0.30
N GLY A 67 6.41 8.13 -1.61
CA GLY A 67 6.06 9.35 -2.34
C GLY A 67 5.56 9.01 -3.75
N PRO A 68 5.11 9.99 -4.56
CA PRO A 68 4.49 9.70 -5.86
C PRO A 68 5.39 8.97 -6.86
N ASN A 69 6.70 9.20 -6.75
CA ASN A 69 7.75 8.58 -7.54
C ASN A 69 8.85 8.06 -6.63
N LYS A 70 8.49 7.55 -5.44
CA LYS A 70 9.46 7.09 -4.46
C LYS A 70 8.93 5.89 -3.70
N VAL A 71 9.77 4.86 -3.57
CA VAL A 71 9.42 3.63 -2.86
C VAL A 71 10.50 3.24 -1.87
N GLU A 72 10.08 2.64 -0.77
CA GLU A 72 10.95 1.87 0.10
C GLU A 72 10.89 0.39 -0.33
N VAL A 73 12.05 -0.22 -0.48
CA VAL A 73 12.21 -1.64 -0.81
C VAL A 73 12.79 -2.35 0.40
N LYS A 74 12.11 -3.39 0.86
CA LYS A 74 12.53 -4.25 1.98
C LYS A 74 12.59 -5.70 1.53
N SER A 75 13.57 -6.44 2.01
CA SER A 75 13.69 -7.89 1.78
C SER A 75 13.62 -8.68 3.09
N ASP A 76 13.21 -9.95 3.00
CA ASP A 76 13.42 -10.95 4.05
C ASP A 76 14.81 -11.61 3.97
N TYR A 77 15.58 -11.35 2.91
CA TYR A 77 16.97 -11.79 2.79
C TYR A 77 17.92 -10.74 3.40
N PRO A 78 18.66 -11.06 4.49
CA PRO A 78 19.42 -10.07 5.26
C PRO A 78 20.49 -9.30 4.50
N ARG A 79 20.94 -9.81 3.34
CA ARG A 79 21.97 -9.19 2.50
C ARG A 79 21.44 -8.10 1.58
N ILE A 80 20.11 -8.03 1.38
CA ILE A 80 19.45 -6.93 0.69
C ILE A 80 18.95 -5.95 1.77
N PRO A 81 19.65 -4.84 2.02
CA PRO A 81 19.22 -3.86 3.00
C PRO A 81 17.92 -3.17 2.57
N THR A 82 17.21 -2.59 3.53
CA THR A 82 16.10 -1.67 3.23
C THR A 82 16.66 -0.40 2.59
N VAL A 83 16.14 -0.01 1.43
CA VAL A 83 16.57 1.19 0.70
C VAL A 83 15.37 1.98 0.21
N THR A 84 15.54 3.29 0.05
CA THR A 84 14.54 4.13 -0.62
C THR A 84 15.02 4.50 -2.02
N ILE A 85 14.20 4.20 -3.03
CA ILE A 85 14.54 4.36 -4.44
C ILE A 85 13.60 5.40 -5.08
N PRO A 86 14.14 6.49 -5.65
CA PRO A 86 13.36 7.37 -6.53
C PRO A 86 13.11 6.67 -7.87
N LEU A 87 11.92 6.84 -8.42
CA LEU A 87 11.44 6.19 -9.63
C LEU A 87 11.25 7.19 -10.76
N GLU A 88 11.48 6.72 -11.98
CA GLU A 88 11.05 7.39 -13.20
C GLU A 88 10.42 6.40 -14.18
N LYS A 89 9.70 6.93 -15.16
CA LYS A 89 9.17 6.15 -16.27
C LYS A 89 10.03 6.40 -17.51
N ALA A 90 10.54 5.33 -18.10
CA ALA A 90 11.22 5.39 -19.39
C ALA A 90 10.53 4.42 -20.35
N MET A 91 9.90 4.97 -21.40
CA MET A 91 9.09 4.20 -22.34
C MET A 91 8.05 3.33 -21.61
N ASP A 92 8.16 2.01 -21.75
CA ASP A 92 7.25 1.02 -21.17
C ASP A 92 7.77 0.45 -19.84
N ALA A 93 8.80 1.03 -19.23
CA ALA A 93 9.37 0.57 -17.98
C ALA A 93 9.30 1.63 -16.87
N ILE A 94 9.22 1.16 -15.62
CA ILE A 94 9.47 1.96 -14.43
C ILE A 94 10.83 1.53 -13.87
N LEU A 95 11.70 2.50 -13.61
CA LEU A 95 13.08 2.26 -13.22
C LEU A 95 13.58 3.21 -12.14
N ALA A 96 14.72 2.87 -11.53
CA ALA A 96 15.40 3.74 -10.56
C ALA A 96 15.91 5.00 -11.26
N ALA A 97 15.45 6.17 -10.82
CA ALA A 97 15.84 7.46 -11.42
C ALA A 97 17.28 7.86 -11.06
N SER A 98 17.80 7.36 -9.93
CA SER A 98 19.16 7.64 -9.47
C SER A 98 19.60 6.68 -8.36
N GLY A 99 20.89 6.73 -8.02
CA GLY A 99 21.49 5.94 -6.95
C GLY A 99 22.15 4.66 -7.45
N PRO A 100 22.68 3.84 -6.51
CA PRO A 100 23.44 2.64 -6.85
C PRO A 100 22.55 1.42 -7.12
N SER A 101 21.24 1.53 -6.93
CA SER A 101 20.31 0.40 -7.05
C SER A 101 19.74 0.29 -8.45
N VAL A 102 19.63 -0.94 -8.94
CA VAL A 102 18.80 -1.24 -10.12
C VAL A 102 17.39 -1.54 -9.62
N PHE A 103 16.41 -0.90 -10.25
CA PHE A 103 15.00 -1.20 -10.13
C PHE A 103 14.43 -1.25 -11.53
N LEU A 104 13.79 -2.35 -11.92
CA LEU A 104 13.19 -2.49 -13.24
C LEU A 104 11.88 -3.25 -13.19
N LEU A 105 10.83 -2.62 -13.68
CA LEU A 105 9.53 -3.24 -13.95
C LEU A 105 9.09 -2.86 -15.35
N ASP A 106 9.05 -3.84 -16.26
CA ASP A 106 8.49 -3.67 -17.61
C ASP A 106 6.95 -3.73 -17.51
N THR A 107 6.29 -2.62 -17.79
CA THR A 107 4.85 -2.46 -17.59
C THR A 107 3.99 -3.13 -18.67
N VAL A 108 4.60 -3.61 -19.76
CA VAL A 108 3.88 -4.16 -20.92
C VAL A 108 4.16 -5.64 -21.11
N ARG A 109 5.44 -6.03 -21.25
CA ARG A 109 5.82 -7.42 -21.55
C ARG A 109 5.80 -8.31 -20.31
N SER A 110 6.06 -7.75 -19.14
CA SER A 110 6.11 -8.50 -17.88
C SER A 110 5.63 -7.64 -16.71
N PRO A 111 4.35 -7.22 -16.72
CA PRO A 111 3.80 -6.19 -15.84
C PRO A 111 3.93 -6.47 -14.33
N ASP A 112 4.12 -7.74 -13.98
CA ASP A 112 4.24 -8.21 -12.60
C ASP A 112 5.66 -8.68 -12.25
N ARG A 113 6.62 -8.62 -13.19
CA ARG A 113 8.01 -9.00 -12.94
C ARG A 113 8.80 -7.78 -12.45
N LEU A 114 9.56 -7.99 -11.39
CA LEU A 114 10.45 -7.01 -10.81
C LEU A 114 11.87 -7.59 -10.79
N ASP A 115 12.81 -6.82 -11.34
CA ASP A 115 14.24 -7.09 -11.25
C ASP A 115 14.90 -6.01 -10.38
N LEU A 116 15.73 -6.44 -9.45
CA LEU A 116 16.43 -5.59 -8.49
C LEU A 116 17.92 -5.91 -8.46
N THR A 117 18.74 -4.90 -8.22
CA THR A 117 20.09 -5.08 -7.68
C THR A 117 20.33 -4.05 -6.61
N ILE A 118 20.61 -4.52 -5.39
CA ILE A 118 20.84 -3.68 -4.22
C ILE A 118 22.04 -4.28 -3.48
N ASP A 119 23.04 -3.46 -3.20
CA ASP A 119 24.22 -3.86 -2.40
C ASP A 119 24.90 -5.14 -2.94
N ASP A 120 25.08 -5.18 -4.27
CA ASP A 120 25.66 -6.27 -5.06
C ASP A 120 24.91 -7.62 -5.00
N ALA A 121 23.65 -7.61 -4.56
CA ALA A 121 22.74 -8.74 -4.66
C ALA A 121 21.68 -8.48 -5.74
N SER A 122 21.69 -9.31 -6.78
CA SER A 122 20.70 -9.29 -7.85
C SER A 122 19.58 -10.27 -7.54
N TRP A 123 18.35 -9.78 -7.62
CA TRP A 123 17.13 -10.54 -7.34
C TRP A 123 16.14 -10.36 -8.49
N SER A 124 15.40 -11.42 -8.81
CA SER A 124 14.33 -11.39 -9.80
C SER A 124 13.12 -12.15 -9.27
N GLY A 125 11.93 -11.61 -9.48
CA GLY A 125 10.70 -12.25 -9.04
C GLY A 125 9.45 -11.64 -9.64
N THR A 126 8.32 -12.19 -9.21
CA THR A 126 6.99 -11.78 -9.68
C THR A 126 6.11 -11.37 -8.53
N ARG A 127 5.16 -10.47 -8.80
CA ARG A 127 4.16 -10.03 -7.83
C ARG A 127 3.41 -11.23 -7.24
N ALA A 128 3.29 -11.27 -5.92
CA ALA A 128 2.48 -12.24 -5.23
C ALA A 128 0.99 -11.93 -5.48
N LYS A 129 0.21 -12.96 -5.81
CA LYS A 129 -1.24 -12.87 -5.95
C LYS A 129 -1.94 -12.82 -4.59
#